data_AF-A0A9D6W844-F1
#
_entry.id   AF-A0A9D6W844-F1
#
_cell.length_a   1.000
_cell.length_b   1.000
_cell.length_c   1.000
_cell.angle_alpha   90.00
_cell.angle_beta   90.00
_cell.angle_gamma   90.00
#
_symmetry.space_group_name_H-M   'P 1'
#
loop_
_entity.id
_entity.type
_entity.pdbx_description
1 polymer ?
#
loop_
_entity_poly.entity_id
_entity_poly.type
_entity_poly.pdbx_seq_one_letter_code
_entity_poly.pdbx_strand_id
1 'polypeptide(L)'
;MPHRKETGPAGLVKKKFYIFCEPPHEMALEGGGRLGPVTLAYETYGKLNKDKTNAILILHALSGDSHAAGKYSAEDKHAGWWDNTIGPG
;
A
#
# COMPACT_ATOMS: atom_id res chain seq x y z
N MET A 1 -5.18 -18.11 -28.08
CA MET A 1 -6.10 -17.32 -27.24
C MET A 1 -5.28 -16.16 -26.65
N PRO A 2 -5.55 -14.88 -26.95
CA PRO A 2 -4.79 -13.81 -26.32
C PRO A 2 -5.16 -13.77 -24.83
N HIS A 3 -4.17 -13.95 -23.96
CA HIS A 3 -4.34 -13.76 -22.52
C HIS A 3 -4.78 -12.31 -22.27
N ARG A 4 -5.95 -12.17 -21.65
CA ARG A 4 -6.59 -10.89 -21.39
C ARG A 4 -5.68 -10.03 -20.51
N LYS A 5 -5.32 -8.84 -21.00
CA LYS A 5 -4.59 -7.81 -20.25
C LYS A 5 -5.52 -7.14 -19.22
N GLU A 6 -6.12 -7.89 -18.32
CA GLU A 6 -6.94 -7.29 -17.27
C GLU A 6 -6.04 -6.84 -16.11
N THR A 7 -6.11 -5.56 -15.80
CA THR A 7 -5.76 -5.06 -14.47
C THR A 7 -6.71 -5.75 -13.49
N GLY A 8 -6.19 -6.29 -12.38
CA GLY A 8 -7.00 -6.97 -11.37
C GLY A 8 -8.18 -6.15 -10.83
N PRO A 9 -8.99 -6.68 -9.91
CA PRO A 9 -10.20 -6.00 -9.40
C PRO A 9 -9.94 -4.59 -8.85
N ALA A 10 -8.75 -4.33 -8.31
CA ALA A 10 -8.33 -3.02 -7.82
C ALA A 10 -7.80 -2.06 -8.92
N GLY A 11 -7.62 -2.53 -10.16
CA GLY A 11 -7.19 -1.72 -11.29
C GLY A 11 -5.72 -1.29 -11.24
N LEU A 12 -5.43 -0.09 -11.76
CA LEU A 12 -4.11 0.53 -11.63
C LEU A 12 -3.98 1.26 -10.30
N VAL A 13 -2.87 1.02 -9.61
CA VAL A 13 -2.58 1.54 -8.28
C VAL A 13 -1.30 2.36 -8.32
N LYS A 14 -1.23 3.40 -7.49
CA LYS A 14 -0.05 4.26 -7.38
C LYS A 14 0.56 4.15 -6.00
N LYS A 15 1.84 3.81 -5.94
CA LYS A 15 2.64 3.89 -4.71
C LYS A 15 2.72 5.33 -4.23
N LYS A 16 2.46 5.54 -2.96
CA LYS A 16 2.54 6.82 -2.26
C LYS A 16 3.63 6.73 -1.20
N PHE A 17 4.12 7.90 -0.80
CA PHE A 17 5.11 8.03 0.26
C PHE A 17 4.62 9.06 1.26
N TYR A 18 4.76 8.76 2.54
CA TYR A 18 4.50 9.68 3.64
C TYR A 18 5.78 9.84 4.45
N ILE A 19 6.26 11.08 4.56
CA ILE A 19 7.48 11.40 5.31
C ILE A 19 7.07 12.02 6.64
N PHE A 20 7.59 11.50 7.75
CA PHE A 20 7.28 11.96 9.10
C PHE A 20 8.48 11.74 10.04
N CYS A 21 8.35 12.17 11.30
CA CYS A 21 9.39 12.06 12.33
C CYS A 21 10.71 12.78 11.98
N GLU A 22 10.62 13.97 11.39
CA GLU A 22 11.80 14.84 11.19
C GLU A 22 12.35 15.37 12.52
N PRO A 23 13.66 15.63 12.64
CA PRO A 23 14.23 16.26 13.84
C PRO A 23 13.53 17.59 14.18
N PRO A 24 13.24 17.89 15.47
CA PRO A 24 13.60 17.14 16.68
C PRO A 24 12.53 16.11 17.14
N HIS A 25 11.58 15.75 16.27
CA HIS A 25 10.43 14.91 16.58
C HIS A 25 10.59 13.46 16.10
N GLU A 26 11.81 12.91 16.19
CA GLU A 26 12.10 11.53 15.84
C GLU A 26 11.33 10.54 16.72
N MET A 27 10.93 9.41 16.14
CA MET A 27 10.14 8.35 16.79
C MET A 27 10.99 7.59 17.82
N ALA A 28 10.52 7.47 19.06
CA ALA A 28 11.13 6.58 20.04
C ALA A 28 10.82 5.11 19.70
N LEU A 29 11.84 4.26 19.71
CA LEU A 29 11.68 2.83 19.44
C LEU A 29 11.59 2.03 20.74
N GLU A 30 10.86 0.91 20.74
CA GLU A 30 10.70 0.04 21.93
C GLU A 30 12.03 -0.49 22.46
N GLY A 31 12.96 -0.83 21.56
CA GLY A 31 14.33 -1.28 21.92
C GLY A 31 15.26 -0.16 22.39
N GLY A 32 14.76 1.07 22.54
CA GLY A 32 15.56 2.27 22.77
C GLY A 32 16.09 2.89 21.46
N GLY A 33 16.53 4.15 21.57
CA GLY A 33 16.95 4.95 20.42
C GLY A 33 15.80 5.72 19.75
N ARG A 34 16.15 6.51 18.73
CA ARG A 34 15.21 7.34 17.97
C ARG A 34 15.43 7.16 16.47
N LEU A 35 14.34 7.14 15.70
CA LEU A 35 14.34 6.99 14.24
C LEU A 35 13.69 8.21 13.59
N GLY A 36 14.40 8.86 12.67
CA GLY A 36 13.91 10.01 11.95
C GLY A 36 14.96 10.59 10.99
N PRO A 37 14.53 11.16 9.84
CA PRO A 37 13.18 11.11 9.27
C PRO A 37 12.80 9.71 8.79
N VAL A 38 11.50 9.40 8.77
CA VAL A 38 10.95 8.14 8.27
C VAL A 38 10.16 8.37 7.00
N THR A 39 10.52 7.65 5.93
CA THR A 39 9.76 7.61 4.67
C THR A 39 8.98 6.30 4.60
N LEU A 40 7.65 6.38 4.74
CA LEU A 40 6.76 5.22 4.65
C LEU A 40 6.16 5.11 3.24
N ALA A 41 6.48 4.02 2.53
CA ALA A 41 5.81 3.66 1.29
C ALA A 41 4.47 2.97 1.60
N TYR A 42 3.40 3.39 0.94
CA TYR A 42 2.07 2.80 1.13
C TYR A 42 1.21 2.91 -0.14
N GLU A 43 0.10 2.17 -0.15
CA GLU A 43 -0.92 2.20 -1.19
C GLU A 43 -2.30 2.31 -0.56
N THR A 44 -3.27 2.74 -1.35
CA THR A 44 -4.68 2.83 -0.94
C THR A 44 -5.57 2.32 -2.05
N TYR A 45 -6.56 1.52 -1.69
CA TYR A 45 -7.55 0.96 -2.60
C TYR A 45 -8.93 1.53 -2.23
N GLY A 46 -9.73 1.92 -3.23
CA GLY A 46 -11.03 2.57 -3.04
C GLY A 46 -10.98 3.97 -2.45
N LYS A 47 -12.06 4.38 -1.78
CA LYS A 47 -12.24 5.76 -1.27
C LYS A 47 -12.63 5.79 0.22
N LEU A 48 -11.91 6.59 1.00
CA LEU A 48 -12.27 6.89 2.38
C LEU A 48 -13.58 7.70 2.40
N ASN A 49 -14.55 7.26 3.20
CA ASN A 49 -15.81 7.98 3.38
C ASN A 49 -15.59 9.27 4.21
N LYS A 50 -16.59 10.16 4.20
CA LYS A 50 -16.50 11.47 4.87
C LYS A 50 -16.22 11.35 6.37
N ASP A 51 -16.86 10.38 7.01
CA ASP A 51 -16.79 10.15 8.46
C ASP A 51 -15.56 9.33 8.87
N LYS A 52 -14.75 8.87 7.91
CA LYS A 52 -13.52 8.08 8.08
C LYS A 52 -13.73 6.76 8.83
N THR A 53 -14.89 6.12 8.63
CA THR A 53 -15.28 4.88 9.34
C THR A 53 -15.06 3.60 8.53
N ASN A 54 -14.57 3.70 7.29
CA ASN A 54 -14.39 2.55 6.39
C ASN A 54 -12.92 2.21 6.08
N ALA A 55 -11.96 2.68 6.90
CA ALA A 55 -10.55 2.34 6.71
C ALA A 55 -10.24 0.93 7.21
N ILE A 56 -9.55 0.13 6.38
CA ILE A 56 -8.99 -1.17 6.75
C ILE A 56 -7.48 -1.13 6.49
N LEU A 57 -6.68 -1.51 7.49
CA LEU A 57 -5.23 -1.61 7.37
C LEU A 57 -4.82 -3.05 7.05
N ILE A 58 -4.11 -3.23 5.94
CA ILE A 58 -3.54 -4.52 5.55
C ILE A 58 -2.04 -4.51 5.87
N LEU A 59 -1.61 -5.47 6.68
CA LEU A 59 -0.20 -5.69 6.99
C LEU A 59 0.33 -6.84 6.13
N HIS A 60 1.52 -6.65 5.55
CA HIS A 60 2.14 -7.65 4.70
C HIS A 60 2.82 -8.75 5.51
N ALA A 61 3.03 -9.91 4.87
CA ALA A 61 3.90 -10.96 5.40
C ALA A 61 5.38 -10.57 5.32
N LEU A 62 6.27 -11.37 5.91
CA LEU A 62 7.70 -11.05 6.03
C LEU A 62 8.39 -10.62 4.72
N SER A 63 8.13 -11.33 3.62
CA SER A 63 8.72 -11.05 2.30
C SER A 63 7.85 -10.17 1.41
N GLY A 64 6.70 -9.72 1.91
CA GLY A 64 5.76 -8.87 1.18
C GLY A 64 6.12 -7.39 1.27
N ASP A 65 5.34 -6.58 0.56
CA ASP A 65 5.43 -5.13 0.62
C ASP A 65 4.03 -4.49 0.61
N SER A 66 3.95 -3.17 0.41
CA SER A 66 2.70 -2.42 0.34
C SER A 66 1.76 -2.87 -0.79
N HIS A 67 2.24 -3.64 -1.77
CA HIS A 67 1.50 -3.93 -3.00
C HIS A 67 0.55 -5.12 -2.84
N ALA A 68 -0.53 -4.90 -2.09
CA ALA A 68 -1.52 -5.92 -1.79
C ALA A 68 -2.44 -6.25 -2.99
N ALA A 69 -2.74 -5.30 -3.88
CA ALA A 69 -3.62 -5.52 -5.02
C ALA A 69 -3.35 -4.56 -6.20
N GLY A 70 -3.97 -4.86 -7.34
CA GLY A 70 -3.86 -4.09 -8.57
C GLY A 70 -2.50 -4.22 -9.24
N LYS A 71 -2.19 -3.34 -10.19
CA LYS A 71 -0.89 -3.24 -10.88
C LYS A 71 -0.40 -1.79 -10.90
N TYR A 72 0.90 -1.56 -11.01
CA TYR A 72 1.42 -0.22 -11.26
C TYR A 72 1.30 0.17 -12.73
N SER A 73 1.46 -0.80 -13.63
CA SER A 73 1.29 -0.65 -15.08
C SER A 73 0.45 -1.80 -15.65
N ALA A 74 -0.23 -1.56 -16.77
CA ALA A 74 -1.01 -2.59 -17.45
C ALA A 74 -0.14 -3.77 -17.95
N GLU A 75 1.15 -3.50 -18.17
CA GLU A 75 2.18 -4.43 -18.62
C GLU A 75 2.79 -5.26 -17.49
N ASP A 76 2.51 -4.94 -16.22
CA ASP A 76 3.08 -5.69 -15.11
C ASP A 76 2.67 -7.15 -15.20
N LYS A 77 3.65 -8.06 -15.06
CA LYS A 77 3.42 -9.50 -15.16
C LYS A 77 2.52 -10.02 -14.05
N HIS A 78 2.64 -9.44 -12.85
CA HIS A 78 1.94 -9.86 -11.66
C HIS A 78 1.21 -8.67 -11.04
N ALA A 79 0.00 -8.92 -10.54
CA ALA A 79 -0.69 -8.00 -9.66
C ALA A 79 -0.20 -8.16 -8.21
N GLY A 80 -0.70 -7.31 -7.32
CA GLY A 80 -0.43 -7.41 -5.89
C GLY A 80 -0.76 -8.78 -5.28
N TRP A 81 -0.12 -9.09 -4.16
CA TRP A 81 -0.06 -10.44 -3.59
C TRP A 81 -1.41 -10.98 -3.07
N TRP A 82 -2.44 -10.15 -2.98
CA TRP A 82 -3.80 -10.50 -2.56
C TRP A 82 -4.91 -9.98 -3.50
N ASP A 83 -4.57 -9.78 -4.78
CA ASP A 83 -5.43 -9.12 -5.78
C ASP A 83 -6.84 -9.74 -5.92
N ASN A 84 -6.97 -11.05 -5.76
CA ASN A 84 -8.27 -11.74 -5.85
C ASN A 84 -9.24 -11.43 -4.70
N THR A 85 -8.79 -10.73 -3.64
CA THR A 85 -9.58 -10.44 -2.44
C THR A 85 -9.92 -8.95 -2.30
N ILE A 86 -9.11 -8.07 -2.89
CA ILE A 86 -9.24 -6.62 -2.74
C ILE A 86 -9.82 -6.03 -4.02
N GLY A 87 -11.03 -5.50 -3.92
CA GLY A 87 -11.77 -4.87 -5.02
C GLY A 87 -11.78 -3.34 -4.99
N PRO A 88 -12.61 -2.70 -5.83
CA PRO A 88 -12.60 -1.25 -6.05
C PRO A 88 -13.03 -0.40 -4.84
N GLY A 89 -13.66 -0.99 -3.82
CA GLY A 89 -13.94 -0.34 -2.53
C GLY A 89 -15.03 0.74 -2.57
#